data_AF-A0A061HTJ5-F1
#
_entry.id   AF-A0A061HTJ5-F1
#
_cell.length_a   1.000
_cell.length_b   1.000
_cell.length_c   1.000
_cell.angle_alpha   90.00
_cell.angle_beta   90.00
_cell.angle_gamma   90.00
#
_symmetry.space_group_name_H-M   'P 1'
#
loop_
_entity.id
_entity.type
_entity.pdbx_description
1 polymer ?
#
loop_
_entity_poly.entity_id
_entity_poly.type
_entity_poly.pdbx_seq_one_letter_code
_entity_poly.pdbx_strand_id
1 'polypeptide(L)'
;MGNLLKTKLDSFNIGDSGSSCGAQPPTPTMATLRVHPEAQAKVDVFREDLCSKTENLLGSRFPKKISELDAFLKEPALNEAKLSNLKAPLNIPIPDPVKEKEKEEQKKQQEKEEKDEKKKGEDEDKDPPCGPVNCNGKIVALLQRLKPEIKDVIEQLNLVTTWLQLQIPPIEDGNNFGAAVQEKVFELMTAFIPSWRASTLKSLSTSQRGTDAVTKGAKQPQVGDYLQLVLKLDEAEYQDILLMVMEIRNAYAVLYDIILKNFETLKKPRGETRGMIY
;
A
#
# COMPACT_ATOMS: atom_id res chain seq x y z
N MET A 1 -8.28 11.58 -3.08
CA MET A 1 -9.30 11.91 -4.09
C MET A 1 -10.43 12.71 -3.42
N GLY A 2 -10.11 13.88 -2.89
CA GLY A 2 -11.09 14.89 -2.52
C GLY A 2 -10.82 16.08 -3.43
N ASN A 3 -11.75 16.39 -4.33
CA ASN A 3 -11.87 17.59 -5.16
C ASN A 3 -12.54 17.27 -6.51
N LEU A 4 -13.76 16.74 -6.46
CA LEU A 4 -14.60 16.67 -7.65
C LEU A 4 -16.04 16.96 -7.23
N LEU A 5 -16.35 18.24 -6.95
CA LEU A 5 -17.71 18.83 -6.96
C LEU A 5 -17.72 20.29 -6.44
N LYS A 6 -16.77 21.13 -6.87
CA LYS A 6 -16.85 22.57 -6.56
C LYS A 6 -16.25 23.42 -7.66
N THR A 7 -16.97 23.58 -8.77
CA THR A 7 -16.93 24.75 -9.67
C THR A 7 -17.84 24.56 -10.88
N LYS A 8 -18.99 25.25 -10.89
CA LYS A 8 -19.61 25.91 -12.05
C LYS A 8 -20.99 26.45 -11.66
N LEU A 9 -20.98 27.54 -10.90
CA LEU A 9 -22.04 28.53 -10.93
C LEU A 9 -21.31 29.86 -10.95
N ASP A 10 -21.14 30.40 -12.16
CA ASP A 10 -20.94 31.82 -12.43
C ASP A 10 -20.58 31.98 -13.90
N SER A 11 -21.61 32.06 -14.75
CA SER A 11 -21.63 32.89 -15.97
C SER A 11 -22.94 32.61 -16.70
N PHE A 12 -23.92 33.50 -16.59
CA PHE A 12 -24.70 33.98 -17.72
C PHE A 12 -25.50 35.20 -17.27
N ASN A 13 -25.02 36.36 -17.68
CA ASN A 13 -25.69 37.64 -17.56
C ASN A 13 -25.88 38.16 -18.98
N ILE A 14 -27.11 38.20 -19.49
CA ILE A 14 -27.51 39.02 -20.65
C ILE A 14 -28.92 39.54 -20.38
N GLY A 15 -29.09 40.86 -20.53
CA GLY A 15 -30.29 41.59 -20.19
C GLY A 15 -31.37 41.71 -21.29
N ASP A 16 -32.53 42.07 -20.79
CA ASP A 16 -33.57 43.03 -21.22
C ASP A 16 -34.37 42.93 -22.54
N SER A 17 -35.69 43.17 -22.33
CA SER A 17 -36.75 43.72 -23.19
C SER A 17 -37.42 42.86 -24.28
N GLY A 18 -38.75 42.73 -24.19
CA GLY A 18 -39.62 42.31 -25.30
C GLY A 18 -40.90 41.58 -24.90
N SER A 19 -42.05 42.05 -25.38
CA SER A 19 -43.41 41.75 -24.93
C SER A 19 -44.09 40.53 -25.59
N SER A 20 -45.08 39.98 -24.88
CA SER A 20 -46.29 39.27 -25.38
C SER A 20 -46.18 37.87 -25.98
N CYS A 21 -46.67 36.86 -25.23
CA CYS A 21 -47.87 36.04 -25.54
C CYS A 21 -47.88 34.76 -24.71
N GLY A 22 -49.05 34.40 -24.19
CA GLY A 22 -49.25 33.25 -23.30
C GLY A 22 -48.89 31.91 -23.94
N ALA A 23 -47.91 31.24 -23.36
CA ALA A 23 -47.78 29.79 -23.35
C ALA A 23 -47.13 29.43 -22.01
N GLN A 24 -47.80 28.59 -21.22
CA GLN A 24 -47.15 27.98 -20.04
C GLN A 24 -45.87 27.28 -20.52
N PRO A 25 -44.70 27.51 -19.88
CA PRO A 25 -43.51 26.77 -20.23
C PRO A 25 -43.78 25.27 -19.99
N PRO A 26 -43.35 24.37 -20.90
CA PRO A 26 -43.46 22.95 -20.65
C PRO A 26 -42.71 22.67 -19.34
N THR A 27 -43.42 22.09 -18.37
CA THR A 27 -42.79 21.54 -17.17
C THR A 27 -41.60 20.69 -17.61
N PRO A 28 -40.39 20.92 -17.10
CA PRO A 28 -39.25 20.09 -17.46
C PRO A 28 -39.60 18.67 -17.00
N THR A 29 -39.94 17.81 -17.94
CA THR A 29 -40.05 16.38 -17.70
C THR A 29 -38.65 15.95 -17.29
N MET A 30 -38.40 15.87 -15.97
CA MET A 30 -37.14 15.34 -15.46
C MET A 30 -36.94 14.00 -16.14
N ALA A 31 -35.92 13.92 -16.99
CA ALA A 31 -35.61 12.73 -17.76
C ALA A 31 -35.36 11.60 -16.76
N THR A 32 -36.38 10.77 -16.53
CA THR A 32 -36.28 9.68 -15.57
C THR A 32 -35.52 8.57 -16.27
N LEU A 33 -34.34 8.24 -15.74
CA LEU A 33 -33.55 7.13 -16.26
C LEU A 33 -34.39 5.84 -16.13
N ARG A 34 -34.74 5.22 -17.26
CA ARG A 34 -35.37 3.89 -17.26
C ARG A 34 -34.29 2.83 -17.05
N VAL A 35 -34.19 2.32 -15.83
CA VAL A 35 -33.33 1.18 -15.51
C VAL A 35 -34.07 -0.12 -15.82
N HIS A 36 -33.44 -1.05 -16.53
CA HIS A 36 -34.02 -2.36 -16.79
C HIS A 36 -34.14 -3.15 -15.46
N PRO A 37 -35.29 -3.78 -15.15
CA PRO A 37 -35.48 -4.50 -13.89
C PRO A 37 -34.40 -5.57 -13.62
N GLU A 38 -33.93 -6.24 -14.66
CA GLU A 38 -32.84 -7.24 -14.56
C GLU A 38 -31.51 -6.61 -14.11
N ALA A 39 -31.23 -5.37 -14.51
CA ALA A 39 -30.00 -4.68 -14.12
C ALA A 39 -30.03 -4.35 -12.62
N GLN A 40 -31.17 -3.87 -12.12
CA GLN A 40 -31.37 -3.61 -10.70
C GLN A 40 -31.24 -4.90 -9.87
N ALA A 41 -31.89 -5.98 -10.30
CA ALA A 41 -31.81 -7.27 -9.63
C ALA A 41 -30.37 -7.80 -9.51
N LYS A 42 -29.54 -7.64 -10.55
CA LYS A 42 -28.12 -8.05 -10.50
C LYS A 42 -27.32 -7.28 -9.44
N VAL A 43 -27.58 -5.98 -9.29
CA VAL A 43 -26.92 -5.14 -8.28
C VAL A 43 -27.41 -5.49 -6.88
N ASP A 44 -28.69 -5.78 -6.71
CA ASP A 44 -29.26 -6.17 -5.41
C ASP A 44 -28.67 -7.50 -4.92
N VAL A 45 -28.55 -8.51 -5.80
CA VAL A 45 -27.89 -9.79 -5.49
C VAL A 45 -26.43 -9.56 -5.07
N PHE A 46 -25.70 -8.69 -5.79
CA PHE A 46 -24.32 -8.36 -5.44
C PHE A 46 -24.21 -7.65 -4.08
N ARG A 47 -25.15 -6.76 -3.75
CA ARG A 47 -25.20 -6.09 -2.43
C ARG A 47 -25.45 -7.08 -1.31
N GLU A 48 -26.36 -8.04 -1.51
CA GLU A 48 -26.66 -9.10 -0.53
C GLU A 48 -25.45 -10.00 -0.30
N ASP A 49 -24.77 -10.43 -1.35
CA ASP A 49 -23.53 -11.22 -1.26
C ASP A 49 -22.42 -10.47 -0.49
N LEU A 50 -22.22 -9.18 -0.79
CA LEU A 50 -21.27 -8.34 -0.04
C LEU A 50 -21.63 -8.20 1.43
N CYS A 51 -22.93 -8.08 1.74
CA CYS A 51 -23.43 -8.00 3.11
C CYS A 51 -23.11 -9.30 3.88
N SER A 52 -23.47 -10.46 3.32
CA SER A 52 -23.18 -11.76 3.94
C SER A 52 -21.69 -12.02 4.10
N LYS A 53 -20.87 -11.63 3.11
CA LYS A 53 -19.40 -11.70 3.22
C LYS A 53 -18.89 -10.81 4.34
N THR A 54 -19.37 -9.57 4.45
CA THR A 54 -18.95 -8.64 5.51
C THR A 54 -19.32 -9.18 6.90
N GLU A 55 -20.52 -9.72 7.08
CA GLU A 55 -20.94 -10.35 8.33
C GLU A 55 -20.04 -11.55 8.69
N ASN A 56 -19.66 -12.38 7.72
CA ASN A 56 -18.70 -13.48 7.94
C ASN A 56 -17.29 -12.98 8.28
N LEU A 57 -16.83 -11.90 7.65
CA LEU A 57 -15.54 -11.28 7.95
C LEU A 57 -15.48 -10.85 9.42
N LEU A 58 -16.53 -10.15 9.88
CA LEU A 58 -16.63 -9.68 11.25
C LEU A 58 -16.76 -10.88 12.22
N GLY A 59 -17.72 -11.77 11.97
CA GLY A 59 -18.06 -12.85 12.91
C GLY A 59 -17.01 -13.95 13.06
N SER A 60 -16.10 -14.11 12.09
CA SER A 60 -15.14 -15.21 12.10
C SER A 60 -13.74 -14.78 11.71
N ARG A 61 -13.60 -14.12 10.56
CA ARG A 61 -12.28 -13.95 9.94
C ARG A 61 -11.39 -12.92 10.63
N PHE A 62 -11.93 -11.76 11.00
CA PHE A 62 -11.16 -10.70 11.66
C PHE A 62 -10.62 -11.16 13.01
N PRO A 63 -11.43 -11.75 13.93
CA PRO A 63 -10.92 -12.32 15.18
C PRO A 63 -9.81 -13.38 14.97
N LYS A 64 -10.01 -14.27 13.97
CA LYS A 64 -9.02 -15.27 13.59
C LYS A 64 -7.71 -14.63 13.15
N LYS A 65 -7.76 -13.64 12.25
CA LYS A 65 -6.57 -12.93 11.76
C LYS A 65 -5.83 -12.17 12.87
N ILE A 66 -6.55 -11.55 13.80
CA ILE A 66 -5.93 -10.90 14.95
C ILE A 66 -5.11 -11.91 15.77
N SER A 67 -5.67 -13.09 16.02
CA SER A 67 -5.00 -14.14 16.80
C SER A 67 -3.81 -14.76 16.05
N GLU A 68 -3.94 -15.02 14.74
CA GLU A 68 -2.85 -15.50 13.88
C GLU A 68 -1.66 -14.53 13.88
N LEU A 69 -1.92 -13.23 13.69
CA LEU A 69 -0.88 -12.21 13.64
C LEU A 69 -0.27 -11.95 15.02
N ASP A 70 -1.05 -12.04 16.10
CA ASP A 70 -0.53 -11.94 17.46
C ASP A 70 0.38 -13.12 17.82
N ALA A 71 0.04 -14.33 17.36
CA ALA A 71 0.91 -15.49 17.47
C ALA A 71 2.20 -15.31 16.66
N PHE A 72 2.09 -14.83 15.40
CA PHE A 72 3.25 -14.58 14.55
C PHE A 72 4.21 -13.56 15.18
N LEU A 73 3.69 -12.47 15.75
CA LEU A 73 4.47 -11.46 16.45
C LEU A 73 5.22 -11.99 17.69
N LYS A 74 4.85 -13.16 18.22
CA LYS A 74 5.54 -13.81 19.37
C LYS A 74 6.57 -14.84 18.93
N GLU A 75 6.65 -15.15 17.64
CA GLU A 75 7.62 -16.11 17.14
C GLU A 75 9.05 -15.58 17.26
N PRO A 76 10.06 -16.45 17.50
CA PRO A 76 11.46 -16.02 17.59
C PRO A 76 11.96 -15.29 16.34
N ALA A 77 11.38 -15.60 15.18
CA ALA A 77 11.74 -14.97 13.91
C ALA A 77 11.44 -13.45 13.86
N LEU A 78 10.48 -12.96 14.65
CA LEU A 78 10.15 -11.54 14.81
C LEU A 78 10.59 -10.97 16.17
N ASN A 79 11.28 -11.77 16.99
CA ASN A 79 11.76 -11.38 18.32
C ASN A 79 13.28 -11.65 18.45
N GLU A 80 14.05 -11.28 17.44
CA GLU A 80 15.52 -11.38 17.49
C GLU A 80 16.09 -10.48 18.59
N ALA A 81 16.67 -11.09 19.63
CA ALA A 81 17.23 -10.37 20.77
C ALA A 81 18.43 -9.49 20.42
N LYS A 82 19.15 -9.83 19.34
CA LYS A 82 20.30 -9.06 18.84
C LYS A 82 20.22 -8.93 17.33
N LEU A 83 20.19 -7.69 16.83
CA LEU A 83 20.17 -7.42 15.39
C LEU A 83 21.41 -7.95 14.64
N SER A 84 22.52 -8.17 15.35
CA SER A 84 23.70 -8.85 14.79
C SER A 84 23.39 -10.25 14.25
N ASN A 85 22.34 -10.90 14.73
CA ASN A 85 21.90 -12.22 14.24
C ASN A 85 21.28 -12.15 12.84
N LEU A 86 20.90 -10.96 12.36
CA LEU A 86 20.35 -10.74 11.03
C LEU A 86 21.45 -10.65 9.98
N LYS A 87 22.73 -10.51 10.34
CA LYS A 87 23.81 -10.32 9.38
C LYS A 87 23.93 -11.51 8.41
N ALA A 88 23.70 -11.25 7.13
CA ALA A 88 23.98 -12.22 6.07
C ALA A 88 25.48 -12.19 5.69
N PRO A 89 26.06 -13.30 5.22
CA PRO A 89 27.43 -13.32 4.71
C PRO A 89 27.56 -12.40 3.47
N LEU A 90 28.43 -11.39 3.57
CA LEU A 90 28.80 -10.52 2.45
C LEU A 90 30.21 -10.91 1.99
N ASN A 91 30.30 -11.71 0.92
CA ASN A 91 31.57 -12.19 0.35
C ASN A 91 32.25 -11.12 -0.54
N ILE A 92 32.25 -9.87 -0.11
CA ILE A 92 32.94 -8.78 -0.81
C ILE A 92 34.39 -8.75 -0.30
N PRO A 93 35.41 -8.88 -1.17
CA PRO A 93 36.80 -8.86 -0.75
C PRO A 93 37.14 -7.52 -0.10
N ILE A 94 37.62 -7.53 1.15
CA ILE A 94 38.15 -6.33 1.79
C ILE A 94 39.54 -6.06 1.18
N PRO A 95 39.79 -4.88 0.60
CA PRO A 95 41.07 -4.57 0.01
C PRO A 95 42.14 -4.43 1.09
N ASP A 96 43.24 -5.14 0.89
CA ASP A 96 44.42 -5.04 1.73
C ASP A 96 45.26 -3.86 1.23
N PRO A 97 45.48 -2.81 2.04
CA PRO A 97 46.19 -1.61 1.62
C PRO A 97 47.63 -1.88 1.19
N VAL A 98 48.24 -2.99 1.61
CA VAL A 98 49.57 -3.41 1.15
C VAL A 98 49.48 -4.01 -0.26
N LYS A 99 48.52 -4.90 -0.49
CA LYS A 99 48.30 -5.54 -1.80
C LYS A 99 47.76 -4.59 -2.85
N GLU A 100 46.99 -3.57 -2.46
CA GLU A 100 46.55 -2.52 -3.39
C GLU A 100 47.71 -1.62 -3.82
N LYS A 101 48.62 -1.28 -2.91
CA LYS A 101 49.85 -0.56 -3.25
C LYS A 101 50.75 -1.39 -4.16
N GLU A 102 50.92 -2.68 -3.88
CA GLU A 102 51.66 -3.60 -4.77
C GLU A 102 51.00 -3.72 -6.15
N LYS A 103 49.66 -3.81 -6.24
CA LYS A 103 48.94 -3.82 -7.52
C LYS A 103 49.03 -2.50 -8.27
N GLU A 104 48.96 -1.36 -7.58
CA GLU A 104 49.17 -0.05 -8.18
C GLU A 104 50.61 0.11 -8.68
N GLU A 105 51.59 -0.34 -7.91
CA GLU A 105 53.01 -0.31 -8.29
C GLU A 105 53.28 -1.24 -9.49
N GLN A 106 52.68 -2.43 -9.51
CA GLN A 106 52.74 -3.35 -10.65
C GLN A 106 52.04 -2.78 -11.89
N LYS A 107 50.87 -2.13 -11.74
CA LYS A 107 50.21 -1.41 -12.86
C LYS A 107 51.05 -0.25 -13.37
N LYS A 108 51.64 0.56 -12.47
CA LYS A 108 52.53 1.67 -12.81
C LYS A 108 53.85 1.20 -13.45
N GLN A 109 54.30 -0.02 -13.15
CA GLN A 109 55.45 -0.66 -13.79
C GLN A 109 55.07 -1.21 -15.17
N GLN A 110 53.92 -1.88 -15.32
CA GLN A 110 53.39 -2.34 -16.61
C GLN A 110 53.06 -1.19 -17.58
N GLU A 111 52.46 -0.09 -17.10
CA GLU A 111 52.21 1.12 -17.90
C GLU A 111 53.49 1.89 -18.26
N LYS A 112 54.59 1.66 -17.54
CA LYS A 112 55.91 2.21 -17.90
C LYS A 112 56.64 1.35 -18.93
N GLU A 113 56.30 0.08 -19.06
CA GLU A 113 56.87 -0.85 -20.06
C GLU A 113 56.06 -0.84 -21.37
N GLU A 114 54.74 -0.62 -21.33
CA GLU A 114 53.91 -0.39 -22.53
C GLU A 114 53.83 1.10 -22.87
N LYS A 115 54.94 1.66 -23.34
CA LYS A 115 54.95 2.98 -23.99
C LYS A 115 55.39 2.87 -25.44
N ASP A 116 54.69 2.05 -26.22
CA ASP A 116 54.46 2.32 -27.63
C ASP A 116 53.22 1.57 -28.16
N GLU A 117 52.43 2.32 -28.91
CA GLU A 117 51.21 1.96 -29.66
C GLU A 117 49.82 1.94 -28.96
N LYS A 118 49.06 3.00 -29.34
CA LYS A 118 47.60 3.09 -29.58
C LYS A 118 46.61 3.32 -28.42
N LYS A 119 46.14 4.58 -28.42
CA LYS A 119 44.75 5.02 -28.16
C LYS A 119 43.69 4.06 -28.72
N LYS A 120 42.87 3.50 -27.83
CA LYS A 120 41.38 3.42 -27.81
C LYS A 120 40.96 2.15 -27.07
N GLY A 121 40.21 2.33 -25.99
CA GLY A 121 39.41 1.32 -25.32
C GLY A 121 38.70 2.07 -24.21
N GLU A 122 37.44 2.45 -24.39
CA GLU A 122 36.33 1.72 -23.76
C GLU A 122 36.68 1.40 -22.31
N ASP A 123 36.08 2.18 -21.42
CA ASP A 123 35.99 1.93 -19.99
C ASP A 123 35.24 0.60 -19.84
N GLU A 124 35.95 -0.50 -20.11
CA GLU A 124 35.45 -1.85 -19.94
C GLU A 124 35.09 -1.95 -18.47
N ASP A 125 33.77 -1.99 -18.23
CA ASP A 125 33.10 -2.32 -16.99
C ASP A 125 33.67 -3.66 -16.52
N LYS A 126 34.87 -3.63 -15.92
CA LYS A 126 35.53 -4.84 -15.43
C LYS A 126 34.62 -5.38 -14.37
N ASP A 127 34.02 -6.52 -14.67
CA ASP A 127 33.15 -7.25 -13.76
C ASP A 127 33.77 -7.21 -12.36
N PRO A 128 33.04 -6.69 -11.35
CA PRO A 128 33.59 -6.54 -10.01
C PRO A 128 34.16 -7.89 -9.56
N PRO A 129 35.32 -7.92 -8.85
CA PRO A 129 35.99 -9.16 -8.46
C PRO A 129 35.29 -9.80 -7.25
N CYS A 130 33.96 -9.87 -7.26
CA CYS A 130 33.12 -10.34 -6.18
C CYS A 130 32.38 -11.61 -6.63
N GLY A 131 32.43 -12.65 -5.79
CA GLY A 131 31.57 -13.82 -5.96
C GLY A 131 30.08 -13.47 -5.80
N PRO A 132 29.15 -14.39 -6.09
CA PRO A 132 27.72 -14.13 -5.96
C PRO A 132 27.36 -13.73 -4.52
N VAL A 133 26.76 -12.55 -4.36
CA VAL A 133 26.23 -12.06 -3.08
C VAL A 133 24.75 -12.40 -3.01
N ASN A 134 24.39 -13.29 -2.09
CA ASN A 134 23.02 -13.78 -1.93
C ASN A 134 22.16 -12.80 -1.10
N CYS A 135 20.84 -12.86 -1.29
CA CYS A 135 19.90 -12.14 -0.44
C CYS A 135 19.94 -12.66 1.01
N ASN A 136 19.55 -11.80 1.96
CA ASN A 136 19.39 -12.19 3.35
C ASN A 136 18.23 -13.19 3.54
N GLY A 137 18.56 -14.46 3.74
CA GLY A 137 17.57 -15.54 3.81
C GLY A 137 16.53 -15.38 4.94
N LYS A 138 16.91 -14.78 6.09
CA LYS A 138 15.98 -14.53 7.19
C LYS A 138 14.93 -13.50 6.80
N ILE A 139 15.36 -12.38 6.20
CA ILE A 139 14.48 -11.32 5.73
C ILE A 139 13.58 -11.84 4.60
N VAL A 140 14.13 -12.61 3.66
CA VAL A 140 13.35 -13.23 2.57
C VAL A 140 12.25 -14.13 3.12
N ALA A 141 12.55 -14.99 4.11
CA ALA A 141 11.56 -15.86 4.73
C ALA A 141 10.44 -15.08 5.43
N LEU A 142 10.79 -13.99 6.13
CA LEU A 142 9.80 -13.10 6.75
C LEU A 142 8.93 -12.39 5.70
N LEU A 143 9.53 -11.86 4.64
CA LEU A 143 8.81 -11.21 3.54
C LEU A 143 7.86 -12.18 2.83
N GLN A 144 8.24 -13.45 2.66
CA GLN A 144 7.36 -14.47 2.08
C GLN A 144 6.10 -14.71 2.90
N ARG A 145 6.17 -14.56 4.23
CA ARG A 145 5.01 -14.62 5.14
C ARG A 145 4.24 -13.32 5.20
N LEU A 146 4.91 -12.17 5.13
CA LEU A 146 4.27 -10.86 5.21
C LEU A 146 3.44 -10.54 3.95
N LYS A 147 3.95 -10.86 2.76
CA LYS A 147 3.30 -10.57 1.47
C LYS A 147 1.84 -11.05 1.38
N PRO A 148 1.49 -12.30 1.72
CA PRO A 148 0.10 -12.75 1.69
C PRO A 148 -0.77 -12.03 2.73
N GLU A 149 -0.24 -11.65 3.89
CA GLU A 149 -1.00 -10.89 4.90
C GLU A 149 -1.33 -9.46 4.43
N ILE A 150 -0.39 -8.79 3.76
CA ILE A 150 -0.65 -7.47 3.15
C ILE A 150 -1.70 -7.58 2.04
N LYS A 151 -1.57 -8.59 1.16
CA LYS A 151 -2.56 -8.83 0.10
C LYS A 151 -3.93 -9.05 0.70
N ASP A 152 -4.02 -9.90 1.72
CA ASP A 152 -5.29 -10.26 2.33
C ASP A 152 -5.98 -9.04 2.96
N VAL A 153 -5.26 -8.26 3.77
CA VAL A 153 -5.86 -7.10 4.43
C VAL A 153 -6.37 -6.09 3.40
N ILE A 154 -5.63 -5.86 2.31
CA ILE A 154 -6.07 -4.99 1.21
C ILE A 154 -7.37 -5.50 0.58
N GLU A 155 -7.47 -6.81 0.31
CA GLU A 155 -8.69 -7.41 -0.25
C GLU A 155 -9.89 -7.27 0.70
N GLN A 156 -9.69 -7.50 1.99
CA GLN A 156 -10.76 -7.40 2.99
C GLN A 156 -11.23 -5.96 3.18
N LEU A 157 -10.30 -5.00 3.23
CA LEU A 157 -10.67 -3.59 3.32
C LEU A 157 -11.43 -3.13 2.08
N ASN A 158 -11.01 -3.52 0.87
CA ASN A 158 -11.76 -3.16 -0.34
C ASN A 158 -13.18 -3.74 -0.30
N LEU A 159 -13.36 -4.99 0.13
CA LEU A 159 -14.68 -5.61 0.26
C LEU A 159 -15.59 -4.81 1.20
N VAL A 160 -15.12 -4.53 2.42
CA VAL A 160 -15.90 -3.76 3.42
C VAL A 160 -16.15 -2.33 2.95
N THR A 161 -15.16 -1.71 2.30
CA THR A 161 -15.28 -0.36 1.73
C THR A 161 -16.36 -0.30 0.65
N THR A 162 -16.38 -1.28 -0.27
CA THR A 162 -17.42 -1.38 -1.30
C THR A 162 -18.78 -1.67 -0.69
N TRP A 163 -18.87 -2.57 0.29
CA TRP A 163 -20.11 -2.83 1.01
C TRP A 163 -20.68 -1.54 1.62
N LEU A 164 -19.84 -0.77 2.33
CA LEU A 164 -20.25 0.47 2.99
C LEU A 164 -20.70 1.55 1.98
N GLN A 165 -19.98 1.71 0.87
CA GLN A 165 -20.37 2.64 -0.20
C GLN A 165 -21.76 2.33 -0.77
N LEU A 166 -22.12 1.05 -0.89
CA LEU A 166 -23.45 0.63 -1.35
C LEU A 166 -24.56 0.80 -0.30
N GLN A 167 -24.21 1.09 0.96
CA GLN A 167 -25.19 1.43 2.00
C GLN A 167 -25.48 2.93 2.09
N ILE A 168 -24.77 3.79 1.35
CA ILE A 168 -24.99 5.24 1.39
C ILE A 168 -26.37 5.56 0.80
N PRO A 169 -27.26 6.24 1.56
CA PRO A 169 -28.61 6.55 1.10
C PRO A 169 -28.60 7.74 0.12
N PRO A 170 -29.72 8.01 -0.58
CA PRO A 170 -29.86 9.21 -1.40
C PRO A 170 -29.54 10.49 -0.61
N ILE A 171 -28.96 11.50 -1.24
CA ILE A 171 -28.64 12.77 -0.56
C ILE A 171 -29.95 13.52 -0.25
N GLU A 172 -30.11 13.97 1.00
CA GLU A 172 -31.27 14.76 1.46
C GLU A 172 -30.78 15.91 2.37
N ASP A 173 -31.60 16.95 2.54
CA ASP A 173 -31.24 18.12 3.37
C ASP A 173 -31.29 17.83 4.88
N GLY A 174 -31.91 16.72 5.31
CA GLY A 174 -32.10 16.37 6.72
C GLY A 174 -31.87 14.87 7.01
N ASN A 175 -31.85 14.51 8.29
CA ASN A 175 -31.64 13.12 8.75
C ASN A 175 -30.33 12.48 8.26
N ASN A 176 -29.24 13.26 8.25
CA ASN A 176 -27.93 12.85 7.74
C ASN A 176 -26.96 12.31 8.79
N PHE A 177 -27.40 12.12 10.05
CA PHE A 177 -26.50 11.64 11.11
C PHE A 177 -25.90 10.27 10.78
N GLY A 178 -26.70 9.29 10.35
CA GLY A 178 -26.17 7.98 9.99
C GLY A 178 -25.26 8.05 8.75
N ALA A 179 -25.54 8.92 7.79
CA ALA A 179 -24.65 9.16 6.66
C ALA A 179 -23.30 9.75 7.10
N ALA A 180 -23.28 10.65 8.08
CA ALA A 180 -22.04 11.18 8.66
C ALA A 180 -21.24 10.09 9.42
N VAL A 181 -21.93 9.16 10.09
CA VAL A 181 -21.29 7.98 10.69
C VAL A 181 -20.66 7.10 9.61
N GLN A 182 -21.38 6.83 8.51
CA GLN A 182 -20.84 6.08 7.36
C GLN A 182 -19.59 6.76 6.78
N GLU A 183 -19.63 8.08 6.58
CA GLU A 183 -18.49 8.86 6.08
C GLU A 183 -17.28 8.74 7.03
N LYS A 184 -17.50 8.85 8.34
CA LYS A 184 -16.39 8.77 9.31
C LYS A 184 -15.73 7.39 9.35
N VAL A 185 -16.55 6.33 9.27
CA VAL A 185 -16.03 4.95 9.22
C VAL A 185 -15.28 4.70 7.90
N PHE A 186 -15.81 5.21 6.79
CA PHE A 186 -15.17 5.13 5.47
C PHE A 186 -13.81 5.86 5.42
N GLU A 187 -13.72 7.05 6.01
CA GLU A 187 -12.46 7.81 6.12
C GLU A 187 -11.39 6.99 6.85
N LEU A 188 -11.76 6.38 7.98
CA LEU A 188 -10.84 5.55 8.77
C LEU A 188 -10.37 4.32 7.98
N MET A 189 -11.28 3.64 7.29
CA MET A 189 -10.95 2.47 6.45
C MET A 189 -9.97 2.84 5.34
N THR A 190 -10.22 3.94 4.65
CA THR A 190 -9.44 4.30 3.46
C THR A 190 -8.08 4.92 3.79
N ALA A 191 -7.88 5.42 5.01
CA ALA A 191 -6.62 6.02 5.46
C ALA A 191 -5.42 5.06 5.40
N PHE A 192 -5.63 3.76 5.64
CA PHE A 192 -4.54 2.78 5.68
C PHE A 192 -4.09 2.28 4.29
N ILE A 193 -4.98 2.33 3.31
CA ILE A 193 -4.78 1.68 2.01
C ILE A 193 -3.56 2.22 1.23
N PRO A 194 -3.31 3.54 1.15
CA PRO A 194 -2.14 4.07 0.44
C PRO A 194 -0.81 3.57 1.02
N SER A 195 -0.71 3.55 2.36
CA SER A 195 0.51 3.09 3.07
C SER A 195 0.81 1.63 2.71
N TRP A 196 -0.18 0.74 2.79
CA TRP A 196 0.03 -0.68 2.52
C TRP A 196 0.29 -0.99 1.04
N ARG A 197 -0.30 -0.24 0.12
CA ARG A 197 0.03 -0.35 -1.31
C ARG A 197 1.48 0.05 -1.57
N ALA A 198 1.95 1.12 -0.92
CA ALA A 198 3.35 1.53 -1.00
C ALA A 198 4.28 0.44 -0.43
N SER A 199 3.93 -0.16 0.71
CA SER A 199 4.71 -1.26 1.30
C SER A 199 4.71 -2.52 0.45
N THR A 200 3.60 -2.85 -0.21
CA THR A 200 3.55 -3.97 -1.18
C THR A 200 4.54 -3.74 -2.31
N LEU A 201 4.52 -2.54 -2.90
CA LEU A 201 5.43 -2.16 -3.99
C LEU A 201 6.89 -2.14 -3.53
N LYS A 202 7.15 -1.67 -2.30
CA LYS A 202 8.48 -1.73 -1.68
C LYS A 202 8.94 -3.18 -1.54
N SER A 203 8.13 -4.07 -0.97
CA SER A 203 8.49 -5.49 -0.77
C SER A 203 8.74 -6.29 -2.06
N LEU A 204 8.22 -5.80 -3.20
CA LEU A 204 8.50 -6.34 -4.53
C LEU A 204 9.81 -5.80 -5.11
N SER A 205 10.23 -4.59 -4.70
CA SER A 205 11.44 -3.90 -5.16
C SER A 205 12.61 -3.95 -4.17
N THR A 206 12.44 -4.48 -2.94
CA THR A 206 13.52 -4.59 -1.92
C THR A 206 14.74 -5.36 -2.45
N SER A 207 14.57 -6.24 -3.44
CA SER A 207 15.69 -6.91 -4.13
C SER A 207 16.67 -5.92 -4.79
N GLN A 208 16.23 -4.72 -5.18
CA GLN A 208 17.04 -3.75 -5.95
C GLN A 208 17.90 -2.82 -5.09
N ARG A 209 17.44 -2.43 -3.90
CA ARG A 209 18.21 -1.52 -3.03
C ARG A 209 19.40 -2.19 -2.36
N GLY A 210 19.27 -3.48 -2.02
CA GLY A 210 20.40 -4.30 -1.57
C GLY A 210 21.44 -4.48 -2.67
N THR A 211 21.01 -4.76 -3.91
CA THR A 211 21.93 -4.91 -5.04
C THR A 211 22.68 -3.64 -5.39
N ASP A 212 22.10 -2.45 -5.25
CA ASP A 212 22.82 -1.19 -5.53
C ASP A 212 23.95 -0.95 -4.54
N ALA A 213 23.69 -1.14 -3.23
CA ALA A 213 24.70 -1.01 -2.20
C ALA A 213 25.78 -2.11 -2.32
N VAL A 214 25.37 -3.33 -2.62
CA VAL A 214 26.29 -4.45 -2.91
C VAL A 214 27.14 -4.17 -4.15
N THR A 215 26.55 -3.65 -5.23
CA THR A 215 27.26 -3.32 -6.47
C THR A 215 28.27 -2.20 -6.23
N LYS A 216 27.89 -1.15 -5.49
CA LYS A 216 28.82 -0.08 -5.10
C LYS A 216 29.93 -0.58 -4.20
N GLY A 217 29.62 -1.43 -3.22
CA GLY A 217 30.63 -2.07 -2.37
C GLY A 217 31.59 -2.98 -3.15
N ALA A 218 31.10 -3.69 -4.17
CA ALA A 218 31.94 -4.53 -5.03
C ALA A 218 32.81 -3.69 -5.99
N LYS A 219 32.30 -2.56 -6.50
CA LYS A 219 33.05 -1.61 -7.35
C LYS A 219 34.02 -0.74 -6.58
N GLN A 220 33.75 -0.46 -5.30
CA GLN A 220 34.58 0.38 -4.42
C GLN A 220 34.84 -0.31 -3.07
N PRO A 221 35.59 -1.41 -3.03
CA PRO A 221 35.81 -2.17 -1.79
C PRO A 221 36.54 -1.39 -0.69
N GLN A 222 37.27 -0.34 -1.06
CA GLN A 222 38.00 0.56 -0.15
C GLN A 222 37.06 1.40 0.74
N VAL A 223 35.79 1.55 0.33
CA VAL A 223 34.78 2.28 1.09
C VAL A 223 34.01 1.29 1.97
N GLY A 224 34.51 1.08 3.19
CA GLY A 224 33.89 0.17 4.18
C GLY A 224 32.45 0.53 4.55
N ASP A 225 32.01 1.77 4.31
CA ASP A 225 30.65 2.24 4.58
C ASP A 225 29.59 1.52 3.75
N TYR A 226 29.91 1.04 2.54
CA TYR A 226 28.94 0.29 1.73
C TYR A 226 28.58 -1.06 2.36
N LEU A 227 29.54 -1.74 3.00
CA LEU A 227 29.27 -2.97 3.73
C LEU A 227 28.39 -2.72 4.94
N GLN A 228 28.68 -1.65 5.69
CA GLN A 228 27.82 -1.24 6.80
C GLN A 228 26.42 -0.84 6.33
N LEU A 229 26.31 -0.19 5.18
CA LEU A 229 25.03 0.22 4.59
C LEU A 229 24.16 -1.00 4.28
N VAL A 230 24.70 -2.06 3.69
CA VAL A 230 23.93 -3.30 3.42
C VAL A 230 23.39 -3.90 4.72
N LEU A 231 24.22 -3.98 5.77
CA LEU A 231 23.77 -4.47 7.08
C LEU A 231 22.69 -3.58 7.70
N LYS A 232 22.81 -2.25 7.55
CA LYS A 232 21.82 -1.30 8.05
C LYS A 232 20.49 -1.38 7.29
N LEU A 233 20.53 -1.64 5.99
CA LEU A 233 19.34 -1.87 5.19
C LEU A 233 18.62 -3.15 5.62
N ASP A 234 19.36 -4.22 5.92
CA ASP A 234 18.80 -5.46 6.46
C ASP A 234 18.15 -5.24 7.84
N GLU A 235 18.82 -4.52 8.74
CA GLU A 235 18.26 -4.16 10.05
C GLU A 235 16.99 -3.32 9.91
N ALA A 236 16.98 -2.33 9.01
CA ALA A 236 15.83 -1.48 8.77
C ALA A 236 14.65 -2.26 8.18
N GLU A 237 14.89 -3.14 7.20
CA GLU A 237 13.83 -3.95 6.58
C GLU A 237 13.21 -4.92 7.61
N TYR A 238 14.02 -5.51 8.50
CA TYR A 238 13.49 -6.32 9.59
C TYR A 238 12.54 -5.54 10.51
N GLN A 239 12.90 -4.30 10.89
CA GLN A 239 12.06 -3.45 11.71
C GLN A 239 10.77 -3.04 10.98
N ASP A 240 10.88 -2.69 9.70
CA ASP A 240 9.72 -2.37 8.85
C ASP A 240 8.75 -3.55 8.75
N ILE A 241 9.25 -4.78 8.61
CA ILE A 241 8.44 -6.00 8.60
C ILE A 241 7.69 -6.14 9.93
N LEU A 242 8.36 -5.98 11.07
CA LEU A 242 7.75 -6.09 12.39
C LEU A 242 6.61 -5.07 12.57
N LEU A 243 6.88 -3.80 12.23
CA LEU A 243 5.89 -2.73 12.27
C LEU A 243 4.71 -3.03 11.35
N MET A 244 4.96 -3.52 10.14
CA MET A 244 3.91 -3.86 9.19
C MET A 244 2.99 -4.96 9.73
N VAL A 245 3.52 -6.02 10.34
CA VAL A 245 2.69 -7.08 10.95
C VAL A 245 1.82 -6.50 12.07
N MET A 246 2.38 -5.62 12.91
CA MET A 246 1.63 -4.93 13.98
C MET A 246 0.52 -4.05 13.40
N GLU A 247 0.80 -3.26 12.36
CA GLU A 247 -0.17 -2.40 11.70
C GLU A 247 -1.33 -3.19 11.09
N ILE A 248 -1.05 -4.32 10.43
CA ILE A 248 -2.08 -5.19 9.86
C ILE A 248 -2.98 -5.75 10.98
N ARG A 249 -2.39 -6.28 12.06
CA ARG A 249 -3.15 -6.79 13.22
C ARG A 249 -4.03 -5.69 13.82
N ASN A 250 -3.45 -4.51 14.04
CA ASN A 250 -4.15 -3.38 14.63
C ASN A 250 -5.28 -2.90 13.73
N ALA A 251 -5.11 -2.93 12.40
CA ALA A 251 -6.17 -2.56 11.48
C ALA A 251 -7.35 -3.52 11.53
N TYR A 252 -7.13 -4.84 11.57
CA TYR A 252 -8.22 -5.79 11.80
C TYR A 252 -8.98 -5.50 13.10
N ALA A 253 -8.26 -5.19 14.19
CA ALA A 253 -8.88 -4.89 15.48
C ALA A 253 -9.68 -3.58 15.46
N VAL A 254 -9.11 -2.50 14.90
CA VAL A 254 -9.77 -1.19 14.79
C VAL A 254 -11.00 -1.28 13.90
N LEU A 255 -10.90 -1.97 12.75
CA LEU A 255 -12.02 -2.16 11.83
C LEU A 255 -13.13 -3.00 12.45
N TYR A 256 -12.77 -4.11 13.08
CA TYR A 256 -13.74 -4.94 13.80
C TYR A 256 -14.51 -4.11 14.84
N ASP A 257 -13.79 -3.36 15.68
CA ASP A 257 -14.38 -2.58 16.77
C ASP A 257 -15.30 -1.46 16.25
N ILE A 258 -14.83 -0.65 15.29
CA ILE A 258 -15.60 0.49 14.81
C ILE A 258 -16.83 0.05 14.00
N ILE A 259 -16.72 -1.00 13.18
CA ILE A 259 -17.85 -1.50 12.39
C ILE A 259 -18.89 -2.09 13.33
N LEU A 260 -18.48 -2.95 14.28
CA LEU A 260 -19.40 -3.63 15.18
C LEU A 260 -20.18 -2.63 16.05
N LYS A 261 -19.50 -1.61 16.61
CA LYS A 261 -20.15 -0.55 17.41
C LYS A 261 -21.19 0.24 16.64
N ASN A 262 -21.03 0.38 15.33
CA ASN A 262 -21.87 1.22 14.49
C ASN A 262 -22.72 0.42 13.49
N PHE A 263 -22.76 -0.92 13.59
CA PHE A 263 -23.23 -1.79 12.52
C PHE A 263 -24.67 -1.47 12.07
N GLU A 264 -25.58 -1.29 13.02
CA GLU A 264 -26.98 -0.91 12.72
C GLU A 264 -27.07 0.41 11.98
N THR A 265 -26.33 1.43 12.41
CA THR A 265 -26.29 2.74 11.75
C THR A 265 -25.64 2.66 10.37
N LEU A 266 -24.62 1.81 10.19
CA LEU A 266 -23.96 1.60 8.90
C LEU A 266 -24.88 0.90 7.90
N LYS A 267 -25.68 -0.07 8.36
CA LYS A 267 -26.63 -0.85 7.55
C LYS A 267 -27.93 -0.07 7.26
N LYS A 268 -28.39 0.73 8.23
CA LYS A 268 -29.64 1.51 8.17
C LYS A 268 -29.41 2.95 8.69
N PRO A 269 -28.77 3.83 7.90
CA PRO A 269 -28.36 5.17 8.35
C PRO A 269 -29.52 6.12 8.69
N ARG A 270 -30.75 5.77 8.27
CA ARG A 270 -31.97 6.53 8.58
C ARG A 270 -32.94 5.77 9.50
N GLY A 271 -32.49 4.66 10.08
CA GLY A 271 -33.31 3.73 10.84
C GLY A 271 -34.26 2.92 9.95
N GLU A 272 -35.12 2.13 10.59
CA GLU A 272 -36.33 1.64 9.93
C GLU A 272 -37.29 2.81 9.82
N THR A 273 -37.81 3.04 8.61
CA THR A 273 -38.88 4.01 8.38
C THR A 273 -39.92 3.79 9.47
N ARG A 274 -40.11 4.77 10.37
CA ARG A 274 -41.37 4.87 11.10
C ARG A 274 -42.39 5.06 9.99
N GLY A 275 -43.03 3.96 9.57
CA GLY A 275 -44.15 4.00 8.65
C GLY A 275 -45.05 5.11 9.16
N MET A 276 -45.37 6.06 8.26
CA MET A 276 -46.22 7.18 8.60
C MET A 276 -47.45 6.62 9.31
N ILE A 277 -47.55 6.89 10.61
CA ILE A 277 -48.75 6.57 11.37
C ILE A 277 -49.77 7.60 10.86
N TYR A 278 -50.60 7.17 9.91
CA TYR A 278 -51.75 7.91 9.43
C TYR A 278 -52.81 8.02 10.52
#